data_AF-A0A936WX96-F1
#
_entry.id   AF-A0A936WX96-F1
#
_cell.length_a   1.000
_cell.length_b   1.000
_cell.length_c   1.000
_cell.angle_alpha   90.00
_cell.angle_beta   90.00
_cell.angle_gamma   90.00
#
_symmetry.space_group_name_H-M   'P 1'
#
loop_
_entity.id
_entity.type
_entity.pdbx_description
1 polymer ?
#
loop_
_entity_poly.entity_id
_entity_poly.type
_entity_poly.pdbx_seq_one_letter_code
_entity_poly.pdbx_strand_id
1 'polypeptide(L)'
;MEDLHPLGNISLWIRVYPDTISIDNHDDGLTVEEVNAGKNYWEKAVEAGENRNQKLGAWRTLAAVFGPQRAAYIVKKLTPLKDKTGDIFIGKISQAPGKTKKQINFPEITPRTNLWNQPAVSNVMPDRFVFCLYKTEDASPEFHFGEIIPSPLQIGLDHSDDSELETTSDGTLKLGSSIKWLSDFSEAVTKGMAINIDLGSTPTEYAKIIVLGVKTNTDNDSLDIHLHSQTLMETLFQDHRYSSNGLSLIPPGTPTNNTAEKDSGYNYMPDIDGVFETEIEGQLFSTTTVLEERSDGQILAEALGLDAAIFQRVQNAGGFTIRNAGVMNFCLWNATLGYYLEEMFFMIVGTIF
;
A
#
# COMPACT_ATOMS: atom_id res chain seq x y z
N MET A 1 36.96 -42.55 -25.85
CA MET A 1 37.15 -41.75 -24.63
C MET A 1 36.92 -40.33 -25.05
N GLU A 2 35.67 -39.92 -24.98
CA GLU A 2 35.26 -38.55 -25.25
C GLU A 2 35.48 -37.75 -23.97
N ASP A 3 36.21 -36.64 -24.09
CA ASP A 3 36.48 -35.69 -23.02
C ASP A 3 35.16 -35.06 -22.55
N LEU A 4 34.56 -35.63 -21.52
CA LEU A 4 33.57 -34.96 -20.69
C LEU A 4 34.31 -33.83 -19.95
N HIS A 5 34.15 -32.60 -20.45
CA HIS A 5 34.38 -31.41 -19.63
C HIS A 5 33.67 -31.62 -18.29
N PRO A 6 34.34 -31.42 -17.14
CA PRO A 6 33.64 -31.48 -15.86
C PRO A 6 32.52 -30.43 -15.94
N LEU A 7 31.27 -30.89 -15.79
CA LEU A 7 30.14 -29.99 -15.62
C LEU A 7 30.55 -29.01 -14.52
N GLY A 8 30.69 -27.72 -14.87
CA GLY A 8 30.96 -26.68 -13.88
C GLY A 8 29.91 -26.77 -12.77
N ASN A 9 30.26 -26.33 -11.55
CA ASN A 9 29.30 -26.32 -10.45
C ASN A 9 27.97 -25.72 -10.91
N ILE A 10 26.90 -26.48 -10.71
CA ILE A 10 25.55 -26.06 -11.02
C ILE A 10 25.15 -25.08 -9.92
N SER A 11 24.64 -23.92 -10.28
CA SER A 11 24.22 -22.92 -9.31
C SER A 11 22.81 -22.44 -9.60
N LEU A 12 22.04 -22.20 -8.53
CA LEU A 12 20.70 -21.66 -8.57
C LEU A 12 20.72 -20.18 -8.18
N TRP A 13 20.26 -19.34 -9.10
CA TRP A 13 20.27 -17.89 -8.95
C TRP A 13 18.84 -17.42 -8.74
N ILE A 14 18.56 -16.90 -7.55
CA ILE A 14 17.21 -16.45 -7.18
C ILE A 14 17.28 -14.95 -6.91
N ARG A 15 16.36 -14.18 -7.50
CA ARG A 15 16.18 -12.75 -7.23
C ARG A 15 14.74 -12.49 -6.82
N VAL A 16 14.57 -11.67 -5.80
CA VAL A 16 13.27 -11.22 -5.28
C VAL A 16 13.06 -9.77 -5.69
N TYR A 17 11.86 -9.46 -6.19
CA TYR A 17 11.44 -8.09 -6.47
C TYR A 17 10.25 -7.75 -5.56
N PRO A 18 10.23 -6.55 -4.93
CA PRO A 18 9.06 -6.10 -4.20
C PRO A 18 7.90 -5.88 -5.16
N ASP A 19 6.71 -6.29 -4.74
CA ASP A 19 5.47 -5.96 -5.44
C ASP A 19 5.10 -4.50 -5.18
N THR A 20 4.32 -3.89 -6.09
CA THR A 20 3.88 -2.49 -5.97
C THR A 20 3.21 -2.19 -4.63
N ILE A 21 2.48 -3.14 -4.04
CA ILE A 21 1.85 -2.93 -2.72
C ILE A 21 2.87 -2.67 -1.60
N SER A 22 4.11 -3.14 -1.75
CA SER A 22 5.18 -2.93 -0.76
C SER A 22 6.01 -1.67 -1.03
N ILE A 23 5.70 -0.92 -2.09
CA ILE A 23 6.43 0.27 -2.52
C ILE A 23 5.62 1.51 -2.16
N ASP A 24 6.28 2.43 -1.47
CA ASP A 24 5.81 3.78 -1.24
C ASP A 24 6.43 4.74 -2.27
N ASN A 25 5.55 5.53 -2.87
CA ASN A 25 5.89 6.62 -3.79
C ASN A 25 4.97 7.82 -3.53
N HIS A 26 4.50 7.99 -2.30
CA HIS A 26 3.73 9.15 -1.88
C HIS A 26 4.66 10.30 -1.48
N ASP A 27 4.28 11.53 -1.81
CA ASP A 27 5.00 12.71 -1.33
C ASP A 27 4.31 13.30 -0.12
N ASP A 28 5.00 13.34 1.00
CA ASP A 28 4.44 14.05 2.12
C ASP A 28 4.47 15.58 1.94
N GLY A 29 5.42 16.10 1.16
CA GLY A 29 5.67 17.52 1.00
C GLY A 29 4.70 18.19 0.02
N LEU A 30 4.14 19.35 0.42
CA LEU A 30 3.35 20.18 -0.48
C LEU A 30 4.19 21.31 -1.10
N THR A 31 4.03 21.53 -2.39
CA THR A 31 4.58 22.68 -3.12
C THR A 31 3.79 23.96 -2.81
N VAL A 32 4.37 25.12 -3.15
CA VAL A 32 3.70 26.43 -3.00
C VAL A 32 2.38 26.47 -3.78
N GLU A 33 2.36 25.89 -4.98
CA GLU A 33 1.17 25.83 -5.84
C GLU A 33 0.06 25.00 -5.21
N GLU A 34 0.40 23.81 -4.69
CA GLU A 34 -0.54 22.93 -3.99
C GLU A 34 -1.12 23.59 -2.74
N VAL A 35 -0.27 24.29 -1.96
CA VAL A 35 -0.73 25.03 -0.78
C VAL A 35 -1.73 26.12 -1.15
N ASN A 36 -1.46 26.89 -2.21
CA ASN A 36 -2.35 27.94 -2.68
C ASN A 36 -3.67 27.38 -3.24
N ALA A 37 -3.60 26.29 -4.02
CA ALA A 37 -4.76 25.64 -4.59
C ALA A 37 -5.65 25.00 -3.51
N GLY A 38 -5.06 24.36 -2.50
CA GLY A 38 -5.80 23.79 -1.37
C GLY A 38 -6.48 24.86 -0.51
N LYS A 39 -5.83 26.00 -0.26
CA LYS A 39 -6.45 27.14 0.44
C LYS A 39 -7.66 27.68 -0.34
N ASN A 40 -7.52 27.83 -1.66
CA ASN A 40 -8.61 28.27 -2.54
C ASN A 40 -9.79 27.28 -2.53
N TYR A 41 -9.52 25.98 -2.55
CA TYR A 41 -10.56 24.96 -2.39
C TYR A 41 -11.36 25.16 -1.09
N TRP A 42 -10.68 25.32 0.04
CA TRP A 42 -11.34 25.52 1.33
C TRP A 42 -12.11 26.83 1.41
N GLU A 43 -11.61 27.92 0.84
CA GLU A 43 -12.34 29.19 0.71
C GLU A 43 -13.67 29.00 -0.04
N LYS A 44 -13.61 28.35 -1.22
CA LYS A 44 -14.81 28.04 -2.01
C LYS A 44 -15.75 27.06 -1.31
N ALA A 45 -15.22 26.07 -0.60
CA ALA A 45 -16.01 25.08 0.12
C ALA A 45 -16.78 25.70 1.29
N VAL A 46 -16.17 26.68 1.98
CA VAL A 46 -16.81 27.46 3.05
C VAL A 46 -17.87 28.41 2.47
N GLU A 47 -17.57 29.08 1.35
CA GLU A 47 -18.54 29.93 0.65
C GLU A 47 -19.75 29.14 0.14
N ALA A 48 -19.53 27.91 -0.32
CA ALA A 48 -20.57 27.00 -0.79
C ALA A 48 -21.53 26.54 0.32
N GLY A 49 -21.13 26.59 1.60
CA GLY A 49 -21.96 26.19 2.73
C GLY A 49 -22.42 24.74 2.63
N GLU A 50 -23.73 24.49 2.50
CA GLU A 50 -24.30 23.14 2.31
C GLU A 50 -24.48 22.75 0.83
N ASN A 51 -24.15 23.63 -0.11
CA ASN A 51 -24.34 23.37 -1.53
C ASN A 51 -23.30 22.36 -2.07
N ARG A 52 -23.70 21.09 -2.14
CA ARG A 52 -22.88 19.99 -2.65
C ARG A 52 -22.28 20.27 -4.02
N ASN A 53 -23.07 20.78 -4.97
CA ASN A 53 -22.61 20.98 -6.35
C ASN A 53 -21.50 22.02 -6.46
N GLN A 54 -21.54 23.06 -5.62
CA GLN A 54 -20.48 24.07 -5.57
C GLN A 54 -19.19 23.52 -4.95
N LYS A 55 -19.30 22.69 -3.89
CA LYS A 55 -18.14 21.98 -3.31
C LYS A 55 -17.51 21.02 -4.32
N LEU A 56 -18.34 20.23 -5.01
CA LEU A 56 -17.89 19.32 -6.05
C LEU A 56 -17.23 20.07 -7.22
N GLY A 57 -17.76 21.24 -7.61
CA GLY A 57 -17.13 22.09 -8.61
C GLY A 57 -15.74 22.61 -8.19
N ALA A 58 -15.60 23.03 -6.93
CA ALA A 58 -14.30 23.43 -6.37
C ALA A 58 -13.33 22.24 -6.31
N TRP A 59 -13.81 21.06 -5.91
CA TRP A 59 -13.04 19.82 -5.89
C TRP A 59 -12.54 19.43 -7.28
N ARG A 60 -13.43 19.36 -8.28
CA ARG A 60 -13.06 19.01 -9.67
C ARG A 60 -11.99 19.95 -10.22
N THR A 61 -12.02 21.23 -9.85
CA THR A 61 -10.99 22.20 -10.24
C THR A 61 -9.62 21.84 -9.66
N LEU A 62 -9.57 21.40 -8.40
CA LEU A 62 -8.33 20.98 -7.74
C LEU A 62 -7.83 19.64 -8.30
N ALA A 63 -8.72 18.66 -8.39
CA ALA A 63 -8.43 17.31 -8.87
C ALA A 63 -8.02 17.27 -10.36
N ALA A 64 -8.53 18.17 -11.19
CA ALA A 64 -8.12 18.26 -12.59
C ALA A 64 -6.64 18.68 -12.77
N VAL A 65 -6.07 19.40 -11.80
CA VAL A 65 -4.68 19.88 -11.87
C VAL A 65 -3.71 18.87 -11.26
N PHE A 66 -4.04 18.31 -10.09
CA PHE A 66 -3.11 17.48 -9.32
C PHE A 66 -3.46 15.97 -9.34
N GLY A 67 -4.60 15.58 -9.90
CA GLY A 67 -5.19 14.25 -9.73
C GLY A 67 -6.01 14.16 -8.43
N PRO A 68 -7.03 13.27 -8.37
CA PRO A 68 -7.96 13.26 -7.24
C PRO A 68 -7.35 12.74 -5.94
N GLN A 69 -6.47 11.74 -5.96
CA GLN A 69 -5.81 11.22 -4.75
C GLN A 69 -4.90 12.28 -4.13
N ARG A 70 -4.10 12.97 -4.96
CA ARG A 70 -3.25 14.07 -4.50
C ARG A 70 -4.07 15.26 -4.01
N ALA A 71 -5.17 15.59 -4.70
CA ALA A 71 -6.11 16.62 -4.25
C ALA A 71 -6.71 16.27 -2.88
N ALA A 72 -7.07 15.00 -2.63
CA ALA A 72 -7.57 14.55 -1.33
C ALA A 72 -6.54 14.79 -0.23
N TYR A 73 -5.27 14.46 -0.50
CA TYR A 73 -4.16 14.69 0.41
C TYR A 73 -3.95 16.18 0.72
N ILE A 74 -3.94 17.03 -0.32
CA ILE A 74 -3.84 18.49 -0.17
C ILE A 74 -4.96 19.02 0.73
N VAL A 75 -6.20 18.60 0.47
CA VAL A 75 -7.37 19.00 1.26
C VAL A 75 -7.25 18.53 2.71
N LYS A 76 -6.82 17.27 2.94
CA LYS A 76 -6.58 16.71 4.28
C LYS A 76 -5.53 17.52 5.05
N LYS A 77 -4.35 17.73 4.47
CA LYS A 77 -3.25 18.47 5.11
C LYS A 77 -3.61 19.94 5.39
N LEU A 78 -4.43 20.55 4.54
CA LEU A 78 -4.89 21.93 4.70
C LEU A 78 -6.26 22.04 5.37
N THR A 79 -6.72 21.00 6.06
CA THR A 79 -7.99 21.07 6.81
C THR A 79 -7.93 22.27 7.76
N PRO A 80 -8.87 23.23 7.65
CA PRO A 80 -8.88 24.42 8.49
C PRO A 80 -8.92 24.07 9.97
N LEU A 81 -8.24 24.89 10.77
CA LEU A 81 -8.29 24.76 12.22
C LEU A 81 -9.71 25.01 12.70
N LYS A 82 -10.17 24.21 13.65
CA LYS A 82 -11.49 24.36 14.27
C LYS A 82 -11.41 25.23 15.52
N ASP A 83 -12.47 25.95 15.82
CA ASP A 83 -12.61 26.71 17.06
C ASP A 83 -13.03 25.80 18.24
N LYS A 84 -13.18 26.39 19.44
CA LYS A 84 -13.59 25.65 20.64
C LYS A 84 -15.01 25.07 20.56
N THR A 85 -15.82 25.54 19.61
CA THR A 85 -17.18 25.06 19.34
C THR A 85 -17.22 23.97 18.27
N GLY A 86 -16.10 23.67 17.62
CA GLY A 86 -15.98 22.62 16.61
C GLY A 86 -16.23 23.09 15.17
N ASP A 87 -16.50 24.38 14.98
CA ASP A 87 -16.71 25.00 13.67
C ASP A 87 -15.37 25.43 13.06
N ILE A 88 -15.34 25.59 11.73
CA ILE A 88 -14.15 26.12 11.04
C ILE A 88 -13.82 27.50 11.61
N PHE A 89 -12.60 27.68 12.10
CA PHE A 89 -12.15 28.94 12.65
C PHE A 89 -11.98 29.96 11.53
N ILE A 90 -12.93 30.89 11.45
CA ILE A 90 -12.90 32.03 10.54
C ILE A 90 -12.47 33.27 11.33
N GLY A 91 -11.20 33.63 11.22
CA GLY A 91 -10.66 34.88 11.75
C GLY A 91 -11.23 36.10 11.00
N LYS A 92 -11.27 37.27 11.67
CA LYS A 92 -11.59 38.55 11.03
C LYS A 92 -10.33 39.40 10.95
N ILE A 93 -9.86 39.72 9.74
CA ILE A 93 -8.78 40.69 9.55
C ILE A 93 -9.36 42.03 9.10
N SER A 94 -8.97 43.10 9.79
CA SER A 94 -9.32 44.47 9.42
C SER A 94 -8.43 44.92 8.26
N GLN A 95 -9.01 45.17 7.09
CA GLN A 95 -8.25 45.65 5.92
C GLN A 95 -8.30 47.18 5.78
N ALA A 96 -9.35 47.82 6.31
CA ALA A 96 -9.56 49.26 6.34
C ALA A 96 -10.62 49.59 7.42
N PRO A 97 -10.78 50.86 7.86
CA PRO A 97 -11.86 51.23 8.77
C PRO A 97 -13.22 50.80 8.20
N GLY A 98 -13.87 49.81 8.83
CA GLY A 98 -15.17 49.28 8.42
C GLY A 98 -15.17 48.10 7.44
N LYS A 99 -14.01 47.63 6.93
CA LYS A 99 -13.95 46.43 6.07
C LYS A 99 -13.18 45.30 6.77
N THR A 100 -13.91 44.27 7.18
CA THR A 100 -13.34 43.02 7.73
C THR A 100 -13.40 41.92 6.68
N LYS A 101 -12.27 41.29 6.36
CA LYS A 101 -12.23 40.07 5.54
C LYS A 101 -12.29 38.87 6.47
N LYS A 102 -13.20 37.94 6.18
CA LYS A 102 -13.19 36.59 6.77
C LYS A 102 -11.96 35.85 6.23
N GLN A 103 -11.08 35.40 7.11
CA GLN A 103 -9.92 34.61 6.73
C GLN A 103 -9.97 33.26 7.45
N ILE A 104 -9.95 32.18 6.67
CA ILE A 104 -9.85 30.83 7.20
C ILE A 104 -8.45 30.64 7.76
N ASN A 105 -8.36 30.10 8.98
CA ASN A 105 -7.08 29.76 9.56
C ASN A 105 -6.66 28.35 9.15
N PHE A 106 -5.47 28.24 8.58
CA PHE A 106 -4.91 27.00 8.05
C PHE A 106 -3.75 26.53 8.93
N PRO A 107 -3.44 25.23 8.96
CA PRO A 107 -2.21 24.74 9.58
C PRO A 107 -0.98 25.37 8.92
N GLU A 108 0.07 25.59 9.72
CA GLU A 108 1.36 26.05 9.21
C GLU A 108 2.04 24.89 8.45
N ILE A 109 2.24 25.08 7.14
CA ILE A 109 2.95 24.14 6.28
C ILE A 109 4.11 24.89 5.68
N THR A 110 5.31 24.35 5.84
CA THR A 110 6.51 24.82 5.13
C THR A 110 6.48 24.22 3.73
N PRO A 111 6.17 25.01 2.68
CA PRO A 111 6.12 24.46 1.34
C PRO A 111 7.53 24.11 0.89
N ARG A 112 7.68 23.02 0.18
CA ARG A 112 8.96 22.67 -0.44
C ARG A 112 9.24 23.56 -1.64
N THR A 113 10.51 23.85 -1.86
CA THR A 113 11.01 24.67 -2.97
C THR A 113 11.29 23.88 -4.23
N ASN A 114 11.53 22.57 -4.11
CA ASN A 114 11.88 21.70 -5.24
C ASN A 114 10.64 20.93 -5.72
N LEU A 115 10.59 20.65 -7.02
CA LEU A 115 9.62 19.73 -7.61
C LEU A 115 9.88 18.30 -7.10
N TRP A 116 8.93 17.39 -7.34
CA TRP A 116 8.96 15.99 -6.90
C TRP A 116 10.35 15.35 -7.01
N ASN A 117 10.96 15.05 -5.86
CA ASN A 117 12.36 14.58 -5.80
C ASN A 117 12.58 13.42 -4.82
N GLN A 118 11.53 12.83 -4.23
CA GLN A 118 11.72 11.66 -3.36
C GLN A 118 11.70 10.38 -4.22
N PRO A 119 12.70 9.49 -4.05
CA PRO A 119 12.68 8.21 -4.72
C PRO A 119 11.58 7.32 -4.16
N ALA A 120 11.05 6.41 -4.98
CA ALA A 120 10.20 5.35 -4.48
C ALA A 120 11.02 4.41 -3.56
N VAL A 121 10.48 4.12 -2.38
CA VAL A 121 11.15 3.32 -1.35
C VAL A 121 10.22 2.24 -0.82
N SER A 122 10.78 1.20 -0.21
CA SER A 122 10.03 0.26 0.61
C SER A 122 10.53 0.30 2.04
N ASN A 123 9.63 0.64 2.96
CA ASN A 123 9.85 0.58 4.40
C ASN A 123 9.49 -0.80 4.98
N VAL A 124 8.76 -1.62 4.22
CA VAL A 124 8.11 -2.85 4.71
C VAL A 124 8.84 -4.14 4.38
N MET A 125 9.99 -4.04 3.71
CA MET A 125 10.81 -5.20 3.42
C MET A 125 11.20 -5.93 4.72
N PRO A 126 11.27 -7.28 4.68
CA PRO A 126 11.83 -8.04 5.78
C PRO A 126 13.31 -7.65 5.96
N ASP A 127 13.89 -7.97 7.11
CA ASP A 127 15.30 -7.64 7.33
C ASP A 127 16.21 -8.58 6.54
N ARG A 128 15.69 -9.76 6.17
CA ARG A 128 16.38 -10.80 5.42
C ARG A 128 15.39 -11.79 4.80
N PHE A 129 15.76 -12.36 3.65
CA PHE A 129 15.10 -13.55 3.10
C PHE A 129 15.81 -14.86 3.49
N VAL A 130 15.01 -15.89 3.76
CA VAL A 130 15.42 -17.28 3.93
C VAL A 130 14.83 -18.09 2.78
N PHE A 131 15.70 -18.72 2.00
CA PHE A 131 15.35 -19.57 0.86
C PHE A 131 15.36 -21.03 1.31
N CYS A 132 14.18 -21.63 1.32
CA CYS A 132 13.95 -23.01 1.76
C CYS A 132 13.79 -23.90 0.53
N LEU A 133 14.77 -24.76 0.28
CA LEU A 133 14.80 -25.66 -0.88
C LEU A 133 14.36 -27.07 -0.44
N TYR A 134 13.31 -27.60 -1.06
CA TYR A 134 12.76 -28.92 -0.74
C TYR A 134 13.04 -29.90 -1.89
N LYS A 135 13.76 -31.00 -1.60
CA LYS A 135 14.03 -32.05 -2.59
C LYS A 135 12.76 -32.83 -2.98
N THR A 136 11.89 -33.06 -2.00
CA THR A 136 10.57 -33.70 -2.18
C THR A 136 9.53 -32.92 -1.39
N GLU A 137 8.25 -33.11 -1.68
CA GLU A 137 7.15 -32.38 -1.02
C GLU A 137 7.17 -32.46 0.52
N ASP A 138 7.51 -33.63 1.08
CA ASP A 138 7.47 -33.89 2.53
C ASP A 138 8.85 -33.83 3.23
N ALA A 139 9.92 -33.47 2.51
CA ALA A 139 11.26 -33.43 3.09
C ALA A 139 11.48 -32.19 3.98
N SER A 140 12.44 -32.28 4.90
CA SER A 140 12.97 -31.08 5.55
C SER A 140 13.71 -30.20 4.54
N PRO A 141 13.51 -28.87 4.56
CA PRO A 141 14.18 -27.98 3.61
C PRO A 141 15.66 -27.78 3.92
N GLU A 142 16.43 -27.51 2.86
CA GLU A 142 17.75 -26.89 2.95
C GLU A 142 17.55 -25.38 3.08
N PHE A 143 18.16 -24.76 4.11
CA PHE A 143 18.03 -23.34 4.39
C PHE A 143 19.22 -22.56 3.84
N HIS A 144 18.95 -21.54 3.05
CA HIS A 144 19.94 -20.60 2.56
C HIS A 144 19.54 -19.18 2.95
N PHE A 145 20.47 -18.45 3.57
CA PHE A 145 20.22 -17.13 4.13
C PHE A 145 20.73 -16.05 3.18
N GLY A 146 19.87 -15.11 2.81
CA GLY A 146 20.27 -13.90 2.11
C GLY A 146 21.02 -12.91 3.02
N GLU A 147 21.56 -11.87 2.43
CA GLU A 147 22.14 -10.73 3.17
C GLU A 147 21.05 -9.88 3.83
N ILE A 148 21.48 -8.94 4.69
CA ILE A 148 20.58 -7.97 5.33
C ILE A 148 20.06 -6.98 4.28
N ILE A 149 18.75 -6.78 4.28
CA ILE A 149 18.08 -5.82 3.41
C ILE A 149 18.13 -4.43 4.06
N PRO A 150 18.62 -3.39 3.37
CA PRO A 150 18.56 -2.02 3.88
C PRO A 150 17.12 -1.57 4.14
N SER A 151 16.91 -0.83 5.23
CA SER A 151 15.62 -0.24 5.57
C SER A 151 15.80 1.28 5.74
N PRO A 152 15.21 2.13 4.88
CA PRO A 152 14.39 1.78 3.71
C PRO A 152 15.19 1.19 2.53
N LEU A 153 14.53 0.38 1.71
CA LEU A 153 15.05 -0.11 0.43
C LEU A 153 14.63 0.83 -0.70
N GLN A 154 15.59 1.51 -1.33
CA GLN A 154 15.31 2.38 -2.48
C GLN A 154 15.11 1.57 -3.77
N ILE A 155 14.04 1.89 -4.49
CA ILE A 155 13.60 1.21 -5.71
C ILE A 155 13.43 2.22 -6.87
N GLY A 156 13.12 3.47 -6.56
CA GLY A 156 12.97 4.55 -7.53
C GLY A 156 14.20 5.43 -7.64
N LEU A 157 14.23 6.18 -8.74
CA LEU A 157 15.23 7.21 -8.99
C LEU A 157 15.03 8.39 -8.03
N ASP A 158 16.11 8.84 -7.42
CA ASP A 158 16.21 10.12 -6.75
C ASP A 158 16.51 11.19 -7.79
N HIS A 159 15.50 12.01 -8.09
CA HIS A 159 15.62 13.11 -9.04
C HIS A 159 16.40 14.31 -8.51
N SER A 160 16.83 14.28 -7.23
CA SER A 160 17.72 15.30 -6.67
C SER A 160 19.20 14.98 -6.82
N ASP A 161 19.54 13.74 -7.14
CA ASP A 161 20.92 13.28 -7.30
C ASP A 161 21.23 12.95 -8.77
N ASP A 162 21.92 13.89 -9.44
CA ASP A 162 22.34 13.74 -10.84
C ASP A 162 23.29 12.54 -11.05
N SER A 163 23.86 11.96 -9.99
CA SER A 163 24.74 10.78 -10.08
C SER A 163 23.99 9.45 -10.17
N GLU A 164 22.67 9.44 -9.99
CA GLU A 164 21.86 8.22 -10.10
C GLU A 164 21.66 7.74 -11.54
N LEU A 165 21.82 8.61 -12.53
CA LEU A 165 21.68 8.30 -13.95
C LEU A 165 22.83 8.89 -14.77
N GLU A 166 23.86 8.10 -14.99
CA GLU A 166 24.97 8.47 -15.85
C GLU A 166 24.92 7.67 -17.15
N THR A 167 25.06 8.34 -18.30
CA THR A 167 25.31 7.63 -19.57
C THR A 167 26.82 7.50 -19.74
N THR A 168 27.33 6.27 -19.85
CA THR A 168 28.76 6.05 -20.13
C THR A 168 29.10 6.47 -21.56
N SER A 169 30.41 6.64 -21.84
CA SER A 169 30.92 6.97 -23.18
C SER A 169 30.45 6.02 -24.29
N ASP A 170 30.06 4.80 -23.91
CA ASP A 170 29.66 3.73 -24.81
C ASP A 170 28.13 3.66 -24.99
N GLY A 171 27.39 4.65 -24.49
CA GLY A 171 25.94 4.75 -24.61
C GLY A 171 25.16 3.83 -23.67
N THR A 172 25.81 3.23 -22.67
CA THR A 172 25.15 2.38 -21.66
C THR A 172 24.69 3.23 -20.48
N LEU A 173 23.46 3.01 -20.02
CA LEU A 173 22.94 3.66 -18.83
C LEU A 173 23.52 3.00 -17.58
N LYS A 174 24.18 3.79 -16.74
CA LYS A 174 24.71 3.38 -15.45
C LYS A 174 23.81 3.94 -14.36
N LEU A 175 23.28 3.03 -13.55
CA LEU A 175 22.45 3.35 -12.40
C LEU A 175 23.31 3.69 -11.18
N GLY A 176 22.81 4.61 -10.34
CA GLY A 176 23.36 4.94 -9.04
C GLY A 176 23.42 3.73 -8.11
N SER A 177 24.31 3.78 -7.11
CA SER A 177 24.54 2.67 -6.17
C SER A 177 23.31 2.29 -5.34
N SER A 178 22.37 3.23 -5.15
CA SER A 178 21.09 3.05 -4.47
C SER A 178 20.18 2.03 -5.16
N ILE A 179 20.07 2.11 -6.49
CA ILE A 179 19.15 1.32 -7.32
C ILE A 179 19.83 0.34 -8.28
N LYS A 180 21.17 0.28 -8.29
CA LYS A 180 21.96 -0.60 -9.16
C LYS A 180 21.55 -2.07 -9.05
N TRP A 181 21.11 -2.49 -7.85
CA TRP A 181 20.63 -3.85 -7.55
C TRP A 181 19.46 -4.32 -8.42
N LEU A 182 18.67 -3.40 -8.99
CA LEU A 182 17.56 -3.74 -9.89
C LEU A 182 18.05 -4.45 -11.17
N SER A 183 19.23 -4.04 -11.67
CA SER A 183 19.83 -4.57 -12.89
C SER A 183 20.98 -5.55 -12.59
N ASP A 184 21.87 -5.21 -11.66
CA ASP A 184 23.08 -5.98 -11.34
C ASP A 184 22.78 -7.07 -10.29
N PHE A 185 23.09 -8.33 -10.60
CA PHE A 185 22.79 -9.46 -9.72
C PHE A 185 23.69 -9.50 -8.49
N SER A 186 24.97 -9.16 -8.64
CA SER A 186 25.91 -9.13 -7.52
C SER A 186 25.49 -8.09 -6.50
N GLU A 187 25.07 -6.91 -6.96
CA GLU A 187 24.53 -5.85 -6.09
C GLU A 187 23.21 -6.28 -5.43
N ALA A 188 22.35 -7.02 -6.12
CA ALA A 188 21.14 -7.60 -5.52
C ALA A 188 21.48 -8.58 -4.40
N VAL A 189 22.52 -9.40 -4.55
CA VAL A 189 23.00 -10.28 -3.47
C VAL A 189 23.49 -9.44 -2.29
N THR A 190 24.30 -8.41 -2.54
CA THR A 190 24.80 -7.50 -1.48
C THR A 190 23.66 -6.78 -0.75
N LYS A 191 22.58 -6.43 -1.43
CA LYS A 191 21.39 -5.78 -0.85
C LYS A 191 20.38 -6.77 -0.22
N GLY A 192 20.71 -8.06 -0.18
CA GLY A 192 19.82 -9.10 0.37
C GLY A 192 18.61 -9.45 -0.51
N MET A 193 18.54 -8.91 -1.73
CA MET A 193 17.44 -9.09 -2.69
C MET A 193 17.68 -10.25 -3.67
N ALA A 194 18.84 -10.90 -3.60
CA ALA A 194 19.13 -12.10 -4.38
C ALA A 194 20.04 -13.06 -3.62
N ILE A 195 20.11 -14.31 -4.07
CA ILE A 195 21.04 -15.31 -3.58
C ILE A 195 21.55 -16.17 -4.73
N ASN A 196 22.82 -16.55 -4.65
CA ASN A 196 23.42 -17.57 -5.50
C ASN A 196 23.71 -18.80 -4.63
N ILE A 197 23.05 -19.92 -4.95
CA ILE A 197 23.17 -21.17 -4.21
C ILE A 197 23.95 -22.17 -5.06
N ASP A 198 25.09 -22.64 -4.57
CA ASP A 198 25.85 -23.72 -5.20
C ASP A 198 25.15 -25.07 -4.95
N LEU A 199 24.74 -25.75 -6.03
CA LEU A 199 24.10 -27.06 -6.02
C LEU A 199 25.11 -28.20 -6.22
N GLY A 200 26.41 -27.89 -6.34
CA GLY A 200 27.46 -28.86 -6.60
C GLY A 200 27.46 -29.38 -8.04
N SER A 201 27.98 -30.59 -8.25
CA SER A 201 28.22 -31.16 -9.58
C SER A 201 27.15 -32.15 -10.05
N THR A 202 26.22 -32.54 -9.18
CA THR A 202 25.15 -33.49 -9.50
C THR A 202 23.82 -32.74 -9.63
N PRO A 203 23.11 -32.88 -10.77
CA PRO A 203 21.77 -32.32 -10.92
C PRO A 203 20.88 -32.86 -9.80
N THR A 204 20.46 -31.98 -8.90
CA THR A 204 19.51 -32.30 -7.82
C THR A 204 18.17 -31.72 -8.22
N GLU A 205 17.13 -32.55 -8.24
CA GLU A 205 15.77 -32.09 -8.44
C GLU A 205 15.21 -31.53 -7.12
N TYR A 206 14.56 -30.38 -7.21
CA TYR A 206 13.84 -29.74 -6.11
C TYR A 206 12.36 -29.68 -6.46
N ALA A 207 11.51 -30.17 -5.56
CA ALA A 207 10.06 -30.15 -5.72
C ALA A 207 9.49 -28.74 -5.52
N LYS A 208 10.01 -27.99 -4.54
CA LYS A 208 9.53 -26.63 -4.24
C LYS A 208 10.62 -25.76 -3.61
N ILE A 209 10.48 -24.46 -3.84
CA ILE A 209 11.27 -23.41 -3.20
C ILE A 209 10.28 -22.51 -2.47
N ILE A 210 10.50 -22.27 -1.18
CA ILE A 210 9.72 -21.31 -0.39
C ILE A 210 10.68 -20.21 0.07
N VAL A 211 10.33 -18.96 -0.23
CA VAL A 211 11.09 -17.80 0.24
C VAL A 211 10.30 -17.14 1.36
N LEU A 212 10.92 -17.05 2.54
CA LEU A 212 10.32 -16.45 3.72
C LEU A 212 11.11 -15.20 4.10
N GLY A 213 10.42 -14.17 4.56
CA GLY A 213 11.03 -12.98 5.11
C GLY A 213 10.33 -12.59 6.40
N VAL A 214 11.09 -12.15 7.39
CA VAL A 214 10.56 -11.60 8.64
C VAL A 214 11.18 -10.23 8.85
N LYS A 215 10.34 -9.25 9.19
CA LYS A 215 10.80 -7.94 9.67
C LYS A 215 10.81 -7.98 11.18
N THR A 216 11.97 -7.71 11.77
CA THR A 216 12.21 -7.69 13.21
C THR A 216 12.61 -6.27 13.61
N ASN A 217 12.12 -5.79 14.76
CA ASN A 217 12.53 -4.48 15.25
C ASN A 217 13.90 -4.63 15.93
N THR A 218 14.99 -4.51 15.17
CA THR A 218 16.36 -4.62 15.71
C THR A 218 16.91 -3.30 16.23
N ASP A 219 16.30 -2.17 15.86
CA ASP A 219 16.91 -0.85 16.03
C ASP A 219 16.33 -0.05 17.21
N ASN A 220 15.17 -0.44 17.74
CA ASN A 220 14.55 0.19 18.91
C ASN A 220 14.18 -0.84 19.98
N ASP A 221 15.12 -1.10 20.90
CA ASP A 221 14.97 -1.94 22.10
C ASP A 221 13.80 -1.51 23.02
N SER A 222 13.21 -0.33 22.77
CA SER A 222 12.13 0.27 23.57
C SER A 222 10.76 0.29 22.89
N LEU A 223 10.65 -0.02 21.59
CA LEU A 223 9.38 0.05 20.86
C LEU A 223 8.73 -1.33 20.79
N ASP A 224 7.49 -1.43 21.27
CA ASP A 224 6.65 -2.63 21.13
C ASP A 224 6.60 -3.05 19.65
N ILE A 225 7.01 -4.29 19.36
CA ILE A 225 7.03 -4.85 18.00
C ILE A 225 5.65 -4.79 17.34
N HIS A 226 4.57 -4.91 18.13
CA HIS A 226 3.21 -4.80 17.64
C HIS A 226 2.92 -3.38 17.16
N LEU A 227 3.24 -2.37 17.98
CA LEU A 227 3.04 -0.96 17.63
C LEU A 227 3.89 -0.53 16.44
N HIS A 228 5.13 -1.02 16.37
CA HIS A 228 6.01 -0.77 15.23
C HIS A 228 5.42 -1.32 13.93
N SER A 229 5.00 -2.60 13.94
CA SER A 229 4.43 -3.27 12.77
C SER A 229 3.12 -2.64 12.34
N GLN A 230 2.27 -2.27 13.30
CA GLN A 230 1.03 -1.54 13.04
C GLN A 230 1.33 -0.21 12.36
N THR A 231 2.20 0.64 12.95
CA THR A 231 2.56 1.95 12.39
C THR A 231 3.11 1.83 10.97
N LEU A 232 3.95 0.83 10.72
CA LEU A 232 4.55 0.57 9.42
C LEU A 232 3.50 0.25 8.34
N MET A 233 2.56 -0.64 8.66
CA MET A 233 1.47 -1.05 7.76
C MET A 233 0.43 0.06 7.56
N GLU A 234 0.09 0.80 8.62
CA GLU A 234 -0.84 1.93 8.56
C GLU A 234 -0.27 3.06 7.70
N THR A 235 1.02 3.35 7.84
CA THR A 235 1.74 4.31 6.98
C THR A 235 1.68 3.85 5.53
N LEU A 236 2.06 2.60 5.25
CA LEU A 236 2.02 2.03 3.90
C LEU A 236 0.63 2.19 3.24
N PHE A 237 -0.45 1.82 3.93
CA PHE A 237 -1.80 1.95 3.36
C PHE A 237 -2.25 3.41 3.22
N GLN A 238 -1.84 4.28 4.15
CA GLN A 238 -2.10 5.70 4.05
C GLN A 238 -1.41 6.31 2.82
N ASP A 239 -0.19 5.90 2.53
CA ASP A 239 0.59 6.37 1.39
C ASP A 239 -0.01 5.87 0.08
N HIS A 240 -0.38 4.58 0.00
CA HIS A 240 -1.10 4.02 -1.15
C HIS A 240 -2.39 4.77 -1.45
N ARG A 241 -3.15 5.11 -0.41
CA ARG A 241 -4.42 5.85 -0.54
C ARG A 241 -4.25 7.22 -1.20
N TYR A 242 -3.12 7.90 -0.99
CA TYR A 242 -2.83 9.22 -1.56
C TYR A 242 -1.81 9.19 -2.72
N SER A 243 -1.29 8.02 -3.07
CA SER A 243 -0.52 7.78 -4.28
C SER A 243 -1.40 7.96 -5.53
N SER A 244 -0.78 8.12 -6.69
CA SER A 244 -1.51 8.30 -7.97
C SER A 244 -2.47 7.16 -8.30
N ASN A 245 -2.18 5.93 -7.86
CA ASN A 245 -3.02 4.76 -8.11
C ASN A 245 -4.16 4.63 -7.09
N GLY A 246 -4.02 5.23 -5.91
CA GLY A 246 -4.98 5.11 -4.82
C GLY A 246 -5.05 3.72 -4.19
N LEU A 247 -5.99 3.56 -3.26
CA LEU A 247 -6.27 2.30 -2.57
C LEU A 247 -7.76 2.01 -2.60
N SER A 248 -8.14 0.78 -2.92
CA SER A 248 -9.52 0.31 -2.89
C SER A 248 -9.60 -1.16 -2.49
N LEU A 249 -10.74 -1.57 -1.94
CA LEU A 249 -11.07 -2.99 -1.83
C LEU A 249 -11.72 -3.45 -3.13
N ILE A 250 -11.34 -4.62 -3.62
CA ILE A 250 -11.85 -5.16 -4.88
C ILE A 250 -13.16 -5.92 -4.61
N PRO A 251 -14.30 -5.51 -5.20
CA PRO A 251 -15.54 -6.27 -5.07
C PRO A 251 -15.42 -7.66 -5.71
N PRO A 252 -16.07 -8.71 -5.18
CA PRO A 252 -16.06 -10.01 -5.84
C PRO A 252 -16.66 -9.98 -7.24
N GLY A 253 -16.12 -10.80 -8.13
CA GLY A 253 -16.55 -10.84 -9.53
C GLY A 253 -16.01 -9.68 -10.37
N THR A 254 -15.10 -8.86 -9.82
CA THR A 254 -14.35 -7.88 -10.61
C THR A 254 -13.49 -8.61 -11.65
N PRO A 255 -13.67 -8.34 -12.96
CA PRO A 255 -12.89 -9.03 -13.99
C PRO A 255 -11.41 -8.66 -13.91
N THR A 256 -10.54 -9.66 -14.02
CA THR A 256 -9.08 -9.48 -13.97
C THR A 256 -8.47 -9.27 -15.36
N ASN A 257 -9.23 -9.52 -16.42
CA ASN A 257 -8.82 -9.35 -17.81
C ASN A 257 -9.86 -8.55 -18.61
N ASN A 258 -9.39 -7.85 -19.64
CA ASN A 258 -10.26 -7.23 -20.62
C ASN A 258 -10.78 -8.32 -21.57
N THR A 259 -12.07 -8.30 -21.83
CA THR A 259 -12.74 -9.12 -22.85
C THR A 259 -13.36 -8.21 -23.90
N ALA A 260 -13.80 -8.76 -25.03
CA ALA A 260 -14.47 -7.96 -26.06
C ALA A 260 -15.79 -7.31 -25.58
N GLU A 261 -16.40 -7.86 -24.52
CA GLU A 261 -17.69 -7.40 -23.99
C GLU A 261 -17.56 -6.57 -22.71
N LYS A 262 -16.46 -6.72 -21.97
CA LYS A 262 -16.28 -6.10 -20.65
C LYS A 262 -14.81 -5.87 -20.35
N ASP A 263 -14.51 -4.66 -19.90
CA ASP A 263 -13.19 -4.29 -19.39
C ASP A 263 -12.91 -4.92 -18.02
N SER A 264 -11.63 -5.02 -17.68
CA SER A 264 -11.14 -5.36 -16.36
C SER A 264 -11.57 -4.32 -15.32
N GLY A 265 -11.48 -4.67 -14.04
CA GLY A 265 -11.70 -3.71 -12.96
C GLY A 265 -10.63 -2.62 -12.84
N TYR A 266 -9.53 -2.73 -13.59
CA TYR A 266 -8.49 -1.73 -13.60
C TYR A 266 -8.90 -0.53 -14.46
N ASN A 267 -8.86 0.66 -13.87
CA ASN A 267 -9.12 1.91 -14.58
C ASN A 267 -7.91 2.84 -14.47
N TYR A 268 -7.35 3.20 -15.63
CA TYR A 268 -6.25 4.16 -15.71
C TYR A 268 -6.71 5.59 -15.43
N MET A 269 -7.98 5.92 -15.76
CA MET A 269 -8.53 7.23 -15.49
C MET A 269 -9.12 7.26 -14.08
N PRO A 270 -8.64 8.16 -13.21
CA PRO A 270 -9.08 8.18 -11.82
C PRO A 270 -10.49 8.78 -11.71
N ASP A 271 -11.31 8.18 -10.85
CA ASP A 271 -12.68 8.63 -10.59
C ASP A 271 -12.69 9.86 -9.69
N ILE A 272 -12.70 11.05 -10.30
CA ILE A 272 -12.65 12.33 -9.60
C ILE A 272 -13.84 12.47 -8.62
N ASP A 273 -15.05 12.10 -9.05
CA ASP A 273 -16.25 12.29 -8.25
C ASP A 273 -16.35 11.21 -7.16
N GLY A 274 -16.00 9.95 -7.47
CA GLY A 274 -15.95 8.88 -6.49
C GLY A 274 -14.96 9.18 -5.35
N VAL A 275 -13.78 9.74 -5.66
CA VAL A 275 -12.83 10.15 -4.62
C VAL A 275 -13.38 11.32 -3.80
N PHE A 276 -14.17 12.23 -4.37
CA PHE A 276 -14.84 13.28 -3.57
C PHE A 276 -15.81 12.66 -2.55
N GLU A 277 -16.59 11.68 -2.98
CA GLU A 277 -17.56 10.98 -2.13
C GLU A 277 -16.88 10.22 -0.99
N THR A 278 -15.73 9.58 -1.25
CA THR A 278 -15.01 8.82 -0.21
C THR A 278 -14.15 9.70 0.68
N GLU A 279 -13.42 10.67 0.12
CA GLU A 279 -12.41 11.46 0.83
C GLU A 279 -12.96 12.74 1.46
N ILE A 280 -13.96 13.36 0.85
CA ILE A 280 -14.49 14.66 1.32
C ILE A 280 -15.81 14.47 2.06
N GLU A 281 -16.76 13.77 1.44
CA GLU A 281 -18.10 13.56 2.02
C GLU A 281 -18.14 12.37 2.98
N GLY A 282 -17.28 11.38 2.75
CA GLY A 282 -17.45 10.04 3.29
C GLY A 282 -16.74 9.78 4.62
N GLN A 283 -17.48 9.14 5.52
CA GLN A 283 -16.98 8.03 6.32
C GLN A 283 -17.84 6.82 5.92
N LEU A 284 -17.25 5.87 5.20
CA LEU A 284 -17.97 4.77 4.55
C LEU A 284 -18.54 3.76 5.54
N PHE A 285 -18.00 3.69 6.74
CA PHE A 285 -18.53 2.89 7.84
C PHE A 285 -18.12 3.44 9.20
N SER A 286 -18.89 3.10 10.22
CA SER A 286 -18.53 3.29 11.63
C SER A 286 -18.12 1.96 12.22
N THR A 287 -17.18 1.97 13.16
CA THR A 287 -16.79 0.75 13.86
C THR A 287 -17.94 0.25 14.73
N THR A 288 -18.14 -1.06 14.74
CA THR A 288 -19.16 -1.72 15.56
C THR A 288 -18.61 -2.99 16.20
N THR A 289 -19.06 -3.29 17.42
CA THR A 289 -18.65 -4.53 18.10
C THR A 289 -19.44 -5.73 17.62
N VAL A 290 -20.65 -5.51 17.08
CA VAL A 290 -21.56 -6.53 16.56
C VAL A 290 -20.97 -7.12 15.27
N LEU A 291 -20.65 -8.42 15.29
CA LEU A 291 -19.93 -9.09 14.21
C LEU A 291 -20.70 -9.01 12.88
N GLU A 292 -22.03 -9.09 12.94
CA GLU A 292 -22.96 -9.04 11.81
C GLU A 292 -23.16 -7.62 11.25
N GLU A 293 -22.63 -6.59 11.91
CA GLU A 293 -22.70 -5.22 11.42
C GLU A 293 -21.33 -4.70 10.93
N ARG A 294 -20.26 -5.50 11.06
CA ARG A 294 -18.93 -5.11 10.61
C ARG A 294 -18.87 -5.00 9.09
N SER A 295 -18.31 -3.90 8.62
CA SER A 295 -17.99 -3.70 7.21
C SER A 295 -16.77 -4.53 6.79
N ASP A 296 -16.60 -4.72 5.48
CA ASP A 296 -15.44 -5.38 4.90
C ASP A 296 -14.13 -4.67 5.30
N GLY A 297 -14.14 -3.34 5.36
CA GLY A 297 -13.00 -2.53 5.81
C GLY A 297 -12.67 -2.71 7.29
N GLN A 298 -13.68 -2.82 8.16
CA GLN A 298 -13.45 -3.10 9.58
C GLN A 298 -12.86 -4.50 9.78
N ILE A 299 -13.42 -5.51 9.09
CA ILE A 299 -12.93 -6.90 9.18
C ILE A 299 -11.47 -6.97 8.71
N LEU A 300 -11.12 -6.29 7.62
CA LEU A 300 -9.75 -6.27 7.11
C LEU A 300 -8.77 -5.61 8.09
N ALA A 301 -9.13 -4.44 8.66
CA ALA A 301 -8.30 -3.79 9.67
C ALA A 301 -8.06 -4.70 10.88
N GLU A 302 -9.12 -5.30 11.43
CA GLU A 302 -9.02 -6.19 12.59
C GLU A 302 -8.18 -7.43 12.29
N ALA A 303 -8.34 -8.02 11.10
CA ALA A 303 -7.55 -9.19 10.68
C ALA A 303 -6.05 -8.90 10.55
N LEU A 304 -5.70 -7.66 10.19
CA LEU A 304 -4.32 -7.20 10.08
C LEU A 304 -3.77 -6.55 11.36
N GLY A 305 -4.61 -6.36 12.39
CA GLY A 305 -4.23 -5.68 13.63
C GLY A 305 -4.03 -4.16 13.50
N LEU A 306 -4.82 -3.50 12.63
CA LEU A 306 -4.72 -2.08 12.31
C LEU A 306 -5.91 -1.29 12.87
N ASP A 307 -5.77 0.04 12.96
CA ASP A 307 -6.90 0.93 13.21
C ASP A 307 -7.85 0.93 12.00
N ALA A 308 -9.13 0.63 12.26
CA ALA A 308 -10.19 0.65 11.25
C ALA A 308 -10.34 2.02 10.57
N ALA A 309 -9.92 3.11 11.21
CA ALA A 309 -9.90 4.46 10.64
C ALA A 309 -9.13 4.55 9.31
N ILE A 310 -8.14 3.69 9.08
CA ILE A 310 -7.37 3.65 7.83
C ILE A 310 -8.28 3.34 6.64
N PHE A 311 -9.19 2.39 6.79
CA PHE A 311 -10.08 1.95 5.70
C PHE A 311 -11.42 2.69 5.64
N GLN A 312 -11.76 3.53 6.62
CA GLN A 312 -13.06 4.23 6.67
C GLN A 312 -13.36 5.13 5.45
N ARG A 313 -12.35 5.49 4.68
CA ARG A 313 -12.46 6.33 3.48
C ARG A 313 -11.85 5.67 2.25
N VAL A 314 -11.58 4.37 2.32
CA VAL A 314 -11.06 3.57 1.21
C VAL A 314 -12.24 3.05 0.40
N GLN A 315 -12.20 3.23 -0.92
CA GLN A 315 -13.29 2.83 -1.80
C GLN A 315 -13.66 1.35 -1.58
N ASN A 316 -14.97 1.07 -1.57
CA ASN A 316 -15.59 -0.25 -1.30
C ASN A 316 -15.40 -0.80 0.13
N ALA A 317 -14.72 -0.10 1.04
CA ALA A 317 -14.52 -0.57 2.41
C ALA A 317 -15.80 -0.60 3.26
N GLY A 318 -16.82 0.19 2.90
CA GLY A 318 -18.15 0.13 3.52
C GLY A 318 -19.02 -1.06 3.08
N GLY A 319 -18.49 -1.97 2.27
CA GLY A 319 -19.18 -3.18 1.83
C GLY A 319 -19.46 -4.16 2.97
N PHE A 320 -20.28 -5.17 2.69
CA PHE A 320 -20.63 -6.25 3.63
C PHE A 320 -20.47 -7.63 2.99
N THR A 321 -19.55 -7.75 2.05
CA THR A 321 -19.30 -8.98 1.29
C THR A 321 -18.93 -10.15 2.18
N ILE A 322 -17.93 -9.95 3.06
CA ILE A 322 -17.43 -11.01 3.94
C ILE A 322 -18.53 -11.45 4.90
N ARG A 323 -19.28 -10.49 5.45
CA ARG A 323 -20.46 -10.76 6.27
C ARG A 323 -21.48 -11.60 5.50
N ASN A 324 -21.89 -11.15 4.31
CA ASN A 324 -22.92 -11.82 3.52
C ASN A 324 -22.48 -13.24 3.13
N ALA A 325 -21.20 -13.45 2.82
CA ALA A 325 -20.62 -14.77 2.59
C ALA A 325 -20.69 -15.65 3.85
N GLY A 326 -20.37 -15.10 5.02
CA GLY A 326 -20.50 -15.79 6.31
C GLY A 326 -21.94 -16.22 6.61
N VAL A 327 -22.91 -15.33 6.41
CA VAL A 327 -24.35 -15.62 6.59
C VAL A 327 -24.81 -16.70 5.61
N MET A 328 -24.40 -16.61 4.34
CA MET A 328 -24.73 -17.63 3.34
C MET A 328 -24.17 -19.01 3.72
N ASN A 329 -22.90 -19.07 4.12
CA ASN A 329 -22.26 -20.30 4.58
C ASN A 329 -22.98 -20.88 5.80
N PHE A 330 -23.39 -20.04 6.76
CA PHE A 330 -24.14 -20.46 7.93
C PHE A 330 -25.52 -21.05 7.56
N CYS A 331 -26.26 -20.39 6.67
CA CYS A 331 -27.57 -20.88 6.22
C CYS A 331 -27.47 -22.19 5.42
N LEU A 332 -26.44 -22.34 4.58
CA LEU A 332 -26.25 -23.52 3.73
C LEU A 332 -25.58 -24.68 4.46
N TRP A 333 -24.90 -24.43 5.58
CA TRP A 333 -24.12 -25.43 6.31
C TRP A 333 -24.89 -26.73 6.50
N ASN A 334 -26.03 -26.66 7.21
CA ASN A 334 -26.82 -27.85 7.56
C ASN A 334 -27.31 -28.64 6.33
N ALA A 335 -27.61 -27.95 5.22
CA ALA A 335 -28.14 -28.57 4.02
C ALA A 335 -27.07 -29.12 3.06
N THR A 336 -25.78 -28.79 3.27
CA THR A 336 -24.69 -29.14 2.34
C THR A 336 -23.63 -30.01 3.01
N LEU A 337 -22.83 -29.43 3.90
CA LEU A 337 -21.68 -30.09 4.52
C LEU A 337 -21.94 -30.52 5.96
N GLY A 338 -22.79 -29.79 6.68
CA GLY A 338 -23.05 -29.98 8.11
C GLY A 338 -23.56 -31.37 8.43
N TYR A 339 -24.64 -31.81 7.78
CA TYR A 339 -25.17 -33.15 7.98
C TYR A 339 -24.14 -34.25 7.68
N TYR A 340 -23.39 -34.13 6.58
CA TYR A 340 -22.36 -35.12 6.23
C TYR A 340 -21.24 -35.16 7.27
N LEU A 341 -20.75 -34.00 7.72
CA LEU A 341 -19.66 -33.92 8.69
C LEU A 341 -20.08 -34.38 10.08
N GLU A 342 -21.29 -34.02 10.52
CA GLU A 342 -21.81 -34.40 11.83
C GLU A 342 -22.21 -35.88 11.91
N GLU A 343 -22.84 -36.43 10.86
CA GLU A 343 -23.36 -37.81 10.91
C GLU A 343 -22.39 -38.82 10.30
N MET A 344 -21.78 -38.52 9.14
CA MET A 344 -20.95 -39.50 8.43
C MET A 344 -19.50 -39.47 8.89
N PHE A 345 -18.94 -38.30 9.17
CA PHE A 345 -17.56 -38.17 9.66
C PHE A 345 -17.44 -38.61 11.13
N PHE A 346 -18.44 -38.33 11.96
CA PHE A 346 -18.50 -38.85 13.33
C PHE A 346 -18.55 -40.38 13.36
N MET A 347 -19.24 -41.03 12.41
CA MET A 347 -19.26 -42.49 12.30
C MET A 347 -17.87 -43.09 11.97
N ILE A 348 -17.05 -42.37 11.20
CA ILE A 348 -15.72 -42.84 10.76
C ILE A 348 -14.65 -42.63 11.86
N VAL A 349 -14.75 -41.55 12.65
CA VAL A 349 -13.75 -41.22 13.68
C VAL A 349 -14.19 -41.68 15.09
N GLY A 350 -15.50 -41.81 15.32
CA GLY A 350 -16.10 -42.21 16.60
C GLY A 350 -15.96 -43.69 16.96
N THR A 351 -15.20 -44.48 16.18
CA THR A 351 -14.88 -45.88 16.49
C THR A 351 -13.47 -46.09 17.06
N ILE A 352 -12.72 -45.01 17.36
CA ILE A 352 -11.34 -45.08 17.90
C ILE A 352 -11.24 -44.53 19.35
N PHE A 353 -12.33 -44.56 20.13
CA PHE A 353 -12.26 -44.42 21.59
C PHE A 353 -13.09 -45.47 22.31
#